data_AF-A0A847ANF7-F1
#
_entry.id   AF-A0A847ANF7-F1
#
_cell.length_a   1.000
_cell.length_b   1.000
_cell.length_c   1.000
_cell.angle_alpha   90.00
_cell.angle_beta   90.00
_cell.angle_gamma   90.00
#
_symmetry.space_group_name_H-M   'P 1'
#
loop_
_entity.id
_entity.type
_entity.pdbx_description
1 polymer ?
#
loop_
_entity_poly.entity_id
_entity_poly.type
_entity_poly.pdbx_seq_one_letter_code
_entity_poly.pdbx_strand_id
1 'polypeptide(L)'
;MEYNFDDIRPYNDKEIKEKLALLINDPVFDEVLAYIFKERQKVDSVKAQLSMINTIEQLQSTFICELIIRILNNTSGGLTSSGLDNLDKKKAYLFISNHRDIILDAALLNFLIFKNGMTTTRIAIGNNLLLYKWIENVVRLNRSFIIKRNLAPRDLLEASRKVSHFIRHSITKENIS
;
A
#
# COMPACT_ATOMS: atom_id res chain seq x y z
N MET A 1 8.25 -2.76 27.25
CA MET A 1 9.07 -1.96 26.30
C MET A 1 8.17 -1.54 25.18
N GLU A 2 8.11 -0.25 24.88
CA GLU A 2 7.42 0.27 23.71
C GLU A 2 8.33 0.08 22.50
N TYR A 3 7.85 -0.62 21.47
CA TYR A 3 8.63 -0.86 20.25
C TYR A 3 8.57 0.39 19.36
N ASN A 4 9.72 0.92 18.95
CA ASN A 4 9.77 1.91 17.87
C ASN A 4 9.56 1.18 16.52
N PHE A 5 8.53 1.57 15.75
CA PHE A 5 8.19 0.98 14.46
C PHE A 5 8.59 1.83 13.23
N ASP A 6 9.25 2.97 13.40
CA ASP A 6 9.47 3.98 12.32
C ASP A 6 10.19 3.45 11.07
N ASP A 7 11.09 2.49 11.26
CA ASP A 7 11.85 1.84 10.20
C ASP A 7 11.03 0.84 9.36
N ILE A 8 9.90 0.36 9.88
CA ILE A 8 9.06 -0.62 9.19
C ILE A 8 7.67 -0.11 8.86
N ARG A 9 7.13 0.88 9.58
CA ARG A 9 5.74 1.31 9.42
C ARG A 9 5.50 1.99 8.06
N PRO A 10 4.25 2.00 7.59
CA PRO A 10 3.85 2.87 6.49
C PRO A 10 4.00 4.35 6.84
N TYR A 11 3.92 5.21 5.84
CA TYR A 11 3.79 6.64 6.10
C TYR A 11 2.44 6.96 6.71
N ASN A 12 2.32 8.15 7.30
CA ASN A 12 1.07 8.71 7.81
C ASN A 12 0.73 10.04 7.12
N ASP A 13 -0.44 10.59 7.44
CA ASP A 13 -0.95 11.81 6.80
C ASP A 13 -0.08 13.05 7.04
N LYS A 14 0.81 13.04 8.03
CA LYS A 14 1.78 14.14 8.24
C LYS A 14 2.93 14.08 7.25
N GLU A 15 3.27 12.89 6.75
CA GLU A 15 4.40 12.64 5.85
C GLU A 15 3.96 12.67 4.37
N ILE A 16 2.68 12.47 4.08
CA ILE A 16 2.20 12.25 2.71
C ILE A 16 2.56 13.37 1.74
N LYS A 17 2.41 14.64 2.14
CA LYS A 17 2.70 15.79 1.27
C LYS A 17 4.15 15.80 0.81
N GLU A 18 5.06 15.62 1.76
CA GLU A 18 6.50 15.59 1.50
C GLU A 18 6.83 14.40 0.58
N LYS A 19 6.32 13.20 0.89
CA LYS A 19 6.63 11.99 0.14
C LYS A 19 6.03 11.98 -1.26
N LEU A 20 4.83 12.55 -1.45
CA LEU A 20 4.24 12.74 -2.78
C LEU A 20 5.00 13.77 -3.59
N ALA A 21 5.43 14.89 -2.99
CA ALA A 21 6.25 15.88 -3.69
C ALA A 21 7.56 15.27 -4.20
N LEU A 22 8.23 14.45 -3.39
CA LEU A 22 9.41 13.70 -3.82
C LEU A 22 9.09 12.73 -4.97
N LEU A 23 7.99 11.98 -4.85
CA LEU A 23 7.60 10.99 -5.84
C LEU A 23 7.23 11.60 -7.20
N ILE A 24 6.46 12.69 -7.20
CA ILE A 24 6.00 13.39 -8.42
C ILE A 24 7.18 13.97 -9.21
N ASN A 25 8.28 14.33 -8.53
CA ASN A 25 9.49 14.87 -9.15
C ASN A 25 10.52 13.79 -9.51
N ASP A 26 10.26 12.51 -9.23
CA ASP A 26 11.14 11.41 -9.59
C ASP A 26 11.03 11.09 -11.10
N PRO A 27 12.15 11.10 -11.86
CA PRO A 27 12.11 10.82 -13.30
C PRO A 27 11.59 9.43 -13.65
N VAL A 28 11.91 8.41 -12.84
CA VAL A 28 11.47 7.03 -13.09
C VAL A 28 9.97 6.90 -12.83
N PHE A 29 9.45 7.59 -11.80
CA PHE A 29 8.01 7.64 -11.58
C PHE A 29 7.26 8.33 -12.73
N ASP A 30 7.82 9.40 -13.30
CA ASP A 30 7.27 10.06 -14.48
C ASP A 30 7.22 9.11 -15.70
N GLU A 31 8.28 8.31 -15.92
CA GLU A 31 8.30 7.27 -16.96
C GLU A 31 7.24 6.19 -16.72
N VAL A 32 7.04 5.75 -15.47
CA VAL A 32 5.99 4.79 -15.11
C VAL A 32 4.61 5.36 -15.41
N LEU A 33 4.34 6.62 -15.05
CA LEU A 33 3.08 7.28 -15.39
C LEU A 33 2.90 7.41 -16.90
N ALA A 34 3.96 7.74 -17.64
CA ALA A 34 3.92 7.81 -19.10
C ALA A 34 3.59 6.45 -19.74
N TYR A 35 4.15 5.36 -19.22
CA TYR A 35 3.84 4.01 -19.67
C TYR A 35 2.37 3.64 -19.41
N ILE A 36 1.86 3.98 -18.21
CA ILE A 36 0.47 3.70 -17.83
C ILE A 36 -0.50 4.54 -18.65
N PHE A 37 -0.34 5.87 -18.64
CA PHE A 37 -1.32 6.80 -19.20
C PHE A 37 -1.15 7.07 -20.70
N LYS A 38 0.03 6.80 -21.28
CA LYS A 38 0.39 6.96 -22.70
C LYS A 38 0.30 8.39 -23.26
N GLU A 39 -0.48 9.27 -22.64
CA GLU A 39 -0.70 10.65 -23.04
C GLU A 39 -0.11 11.63 -22.03
N ARG A 40 0.77 12.54 -22.49
CA ARG A 40 1.47 13.49 -21.62
C ARG A 40 0.52 14.39 -20.81
N GLN A 41 -0.54 14.88 -21.45
CA GLN A 41 -1.54 15.72 -20.79
C GLN A 41 -2.22 15.00 -19.62
N LYS A 42 -2.49 13.69 -19.76
CA LYS A 42 -3.07 12.87 -18.68
C LYS A 42 -2.05 12.65 -17.56
N VAL A 43 -0.77 12.43 -17.88
CA VAL A 43 0.30 12.35 -16.87
C VAL A 43 0.38 13.64 -16.04
N ASP A 44 0.42 14.80 -16.69
CA ASP A 44 0.53 16.08 -15.99
C ASP A 44 -0.73 16.37 -15.15
N SER A 45 -1.92 16.00 -15.65
CA SER A 45 -3.17 16.07 -14.88
C SER A 45 -3.14 15.17 -13.65
N VAL A 46 -2.66 13.93 -13.76
CA VAL A 46 -2.51 13.00 -12.64
C VAL A 46 -1.51 13.54 -11.61
N LYS A 47 -0.38 14.09 -12.06
CA LYS A 47 0.62 14.71 -11.17
C LYS A 47 0.03 15.91 -10.42
N ALA A 48 -0.79 16.73 -11.08
CA ALA A 48 -1.51 17.83 -10.46
C ALA A 48 -2.57 17.36 -9.45
N GLN A 49 -3.25 16.24 -9.71
CA GLN A 49 -4.16 15.64 -8.73
C GLN A 49 -3.40 15.11 -7.51
N LEU A 50 -2.31 14.38 -7.73
CA LEU A 50 -1.47 13.83 -6.66
C LEU A 50 -0.90 14.93 -5.75
N SER A 51 -0.55 16.10 -6.29
CA SER A 51 -0.04 17.21 -5.47
C SER A 51 -1.08 17.86 -4.54
N MET A 52 -2.37 17.66 -4.82
CA MET A 52 -3.47 18.16 -3.98
C MET A 52 -3.86 17.21 -2.85
N ILE A 53 -3.28 16.00 -2.80
CA ILE A 53 -3.65 14.97 -1.82
C ILE A 53 -3.06 15.29 -0.44
N ASN A 54 -3.91 15.19 0.58
CA ASN A 54 -3.52 15.50 1.97
C ASN A 54 -3.58 14.30 2.91
N THR A 55 -4.21 13.19 2.50
CA THR A 55 -4.33 11.98 3.33
C THR A 55 -4.10 10.71 2.53
N ILE A 56 -3.67 9.65 3.19
CA ILE A 56 -3.44 8.33 2.57
C ILE A 56 -4.75 7.77 2.00
N GLU A 57 -5.87 8.00 2.69
CA GLU A 57 -7.18 7.59 2.22
C GLU A 57 -7.55 8.29 0.89
N GLN A 58 -7.24 9.58 0.75
CA GLN A 58 -7.42 10.30 -0.51
C GLN A 58 -6.55 9.70 -1.61
N LEU A 59 -5.27 9.39 -1.34
CA LEU A 59 -4.39 8.71 -2.31
C LEU A 59 -4.98 7.38 -2.80
N GLN A 60 -5.49 6.56 -1.88
CA GLN A 60 -6.00 5.25 -2.21
C GLN A 60 -7.32 5.30 -2.97
N SER A 61 -8.24 6.17 -2.54
CA SER A 61 -9.57 6.31 -3.14
C SER A 61 -9.53 6.97 -4.52
N THR A 62 -8.61 7.91 -4.75
CA THR A 62 -8.51 8.65 -6.03
C THR A 62 -7.60 7.93 -7.02
N PHE A 63 -6.32 7.80 -6.69
CA PHE A 63 -5.31 7.34 -7.64
C PHE A 63 -5.22 5.81 -7.71
N ILE A 64 -5.08 5.14 -6.56
CA ILE A 64 -4.88 3.68 -6.54
C ILE A 64 -6.13 2.95 -7.05
N CYS A 65 -7.33 3.36 -6.64
CA CYS A 65 -8.57 2.75 -7.13
C CYS A 65 -8.76 2.94 -8.64
N GLU A 66 -8.51 4.13 -9.19
CA GLU A 66 -8.59 4.37 -10.65
C GLU A 66 -7.60 3.47 -11.40
N LEU A 67 -6.37 3.33 -10.88
CA LEU A 67 -5.36 2.47 -11.48
C LEU A 67 -5.80 1.00 -11.50
N ILE A 68 -6.35 0.48 -10.41
CA ILE A 68 -6.84 -0.90 -10.34
C ILE A 68 -8.03 -1.13 -11.28
N ILE A 69 -8.99 -0.20 -11.34
CA ILE A 69 -10.11 -0.29 -12.28
C ILE A 69 -9.60 -0.37 -13.72
N ARG A 70 -8.59 0.44 -14.06
CA ARG A 70 -8.00 0.45 -15.40
C ARG A 70 -7.26 -0.85 -15.73
N ILE A 71 -6.54 -1.43 -14.76
CA ILE A 71 -5.91 -2.75 -14.93
C ILE A 71 -7.00 -3.80 -15.18
N LEU A 72 -8.03 -3.86 -14.32
CA LEU A 72 -9.12 -4.82 -14.44
C LEU A 72 -9.82 -4.75 -15.80
N ASN A 73 -10.14 -3.55 -16.28
CA ASN A 73 -10.83 -3.36 -17.56
C ASN A 73 -9.98 -3.78 -18.78
N ASN A 74 -8.65 -3.71 -18.68
CA ASN A 74 -7.76 -3.97 -19.82
C ASN A 74 -7.19 -5.39 -19.82
N THR A 75 -7.04 -6.02 -18.65
CA THR A 75 -6.27 -7.27 -18.52
C THR A 75 -7.00 -8.37 -17.77
N SER A 76 -8.27 -8.21 -17.41
CA SER A 76 -9.05 -9.21 -16.70
C SER A 76 -10.41 -9.46 -17.36
N GLY A 77 -10.99 -10.63 -17.09
CA GLY A 77 -12.40 -10.93 -17.41
C GLY A 77 -13.39 -10.42 -16.36
N GLY A 78 -12.94 -9.59 -15.42
CA GLY A 78 -13.71 -9.15 -14.25
C GLY A 78 -13.14 -9.66 -12.92
N LEU A 79 -13.67 -9.13 -11.83
CA LEU A 79 -13.29 -9.45 -10.45
C LEU A 79 -14.55 -9.63 -9.61
N THR A 80 -14.63 -10.75 -8.88
CA THR A 80 -15.74 -11.07 -7.99
C THR A 80 -15.22 -11.47 -6.62
N SER A 81 -16.02 -11.22 -5.58
CA SER A 81 -15.72 -11.67 -4.22
C SER A 81 -16.99 -12.16 -3.52
N SER A 82 -16.81 -12.95 -2.46
CA SER A 82 -17.88 -13.46 -1.61
C SER A 82 -17.44 -13.49 -0.16
N GLY A 83 -18.38 -13.36 0.78
CA GLY A 83 -18.12 -13.48 2.22
C GLY A 83 -17.58 -12.21 2.89
N LEU A 84 -17.34 -11.13 2.16
CA LEU A 84 -16.99 -9.83 2.74
C LEU A 84 -18.16 -9.24 3.55
N ASP A 85 -19.40 -9.56 3.19
CA ASP A 85 -20.60 -9.14 3.94
C ASP A 85 -20.68 -9.73 5.35
N ASN A 86 -19.92 -10.80 5.62
CA ASN A 86 -19.84 -11.42 6.95
C ASN A 86 -18.91 -10.65 7.90
N LEU A 87 -18.19 -9.64 7.41
CA LEU A 87 -17.22 -8.87 8.19
C LEU A 87 -17.88 -7.63 8.81
N ASP A 88 -17.52 -7.35 10.06
CA ASP A 88 -17.88 -6.10 10.73
C ASP A 88 -17.00 -4.97 10.19
N LYS A 89 -17.60 -4.04 9.46
CA LYS A 89 -16.89 -2.93 8.80
C LYS A 89 -16.15 -2.00 9.78
N LYS A 90 -16.45 -2.08 11.08
CA LYS A 90 -15.82 -1.27 12.12
C LYS A 90 -14.66 -1.97 12.82
N LYS A 91 -14.38 -3.24 12.51
CA LYS A 91 -13.30 -4.02 13.13
C LYS A 91 -12.12 -4.21 12.19
N ALA A 92 -10.92 -4.18 12.76
CA ALA A 92 -9.71 -4.62 12.09
C ALA A 92 -9.60 -6.15 12.07
N TYR A 93 -9.03 -6.66 10.98
CA TYR A 93 -8.82 -8.10 10.74
C TYR A 93 -7.41 -8.35 10.24
N LEU A 94 -6.85 -9.52 10.57
CA LEU A 94 -5.63 -10.01 9.91
C LEU A 94 -6.05 -10.87 8.71
N PHE A 95 -5.90 -10.33 7.50
CA PHE A 95 -6.16 -11.07 6.28
C PHE A 95 -4.94 -11.92 5.91
N ILE A 96 -5.18 -13.19 5.58
CA ILE A 96 -4.16 -14.13 5.13
C ILE A 96 -4.58 -14.65 3.76
N SER A 97 -3.73 -14.45 2.76
CA SER A 97 -3.95 -14.92 1.40
C SER A 97 -2.85 -15.88 0.99
N ASN A 98 -3.11 -16.66 -0.06
CA ASN A 98 -2.07 -17.36 -0.80
C ASN A 98 -1.14 -16.36 -1.52
N HIS A 99 -0.03 -16.85 -2.06
CA HIS A 99 1.07 -16.01 -2.56
C HIS A 99 1.30 -16.23 -4.05
N ARG A 100 0.30 -15.91 -4.89
CA ARG A 100 0.43 -16.12 -6.33
C ARG A 100 1.03 -14.90 -7.02
N ASP A 101 0.69 -13.71 -6.56
CA ASP A 101 1.27 -12.44 -7.01
C ASP A 101 1.45 -11.47 -5.83
N ILE A 102 2.70 -11.07 -5.58
CA ILE A 102 3.06 -10.25 -4.43
C ILE A 102 2.36 -8.89 -4.43
N ILE A 103 2.09 -8.32 -5.62
CA ILE A 103 1.58 -6.96 -5.77
C ILE A 103 0.07 -6.98 -6.03
N LEU A 104 -0.37 -7.75 -7.03
CA LEU A 104 -1.77 -7.75 -7.46
C LEU A 104 -2.69 -8.40 -6.43
N ASP A 105 -2.27 -9.46 -5.73
CA ASP A 105 -3.13 -10.11 -4.71
C ASP A 105 -3.53 -9.09 -3.62
N ALA A 106 -2.54 -8.34 -3.12
CA ALA A 106 -2.77 -7.31 -2.09
C ALA A 106 -3.59 -6.13 -2.64
N ALA A 107 -3.35 -5.71 -3.88
CA ALA A 107 -4.05 -4.59 -4.49
C ALA A 107 -5.53 -4.91 -4.79
N LEU A 108 -5.81 -6.09 -5.32
CA LEU A 108 -7.17 -6.56 -5.62
C LEU A 108 -7.97 -6.79 -4.34
N LEU A 109 -7.36 -7.39 -3.31
CA LEU A 109 -7.99 -7.54 -2.00
C LEU A 109 -8.35 -6.16 -1.42
N ASN A 110 -7.41 -5.21 -1.43
CA ASN A 110 -7.66 -3.86 -0.92
C ASN A 110 -8.73 -3.11 -1.70
N PHE A 111 -8.74 -3.27 -3.03
CA PHE A 111 -9.79 -2.70 -3.87
C PHE A 111 -11.17 -3.25 -3.50
N LEU A 112 -11.30 -4.55 -3.29
CA LEU A 112 -12.56 -5.18 -2.89
C LEU A 112 -13.00 -4.76 -1.48
N ILE A 113 -12.08 -4.71 -0.51
CA ILE A 113 -12.33 -4.22 0.86
C ILE A 113 -12.83 -2.77 0.81
N PHE A 114 -12.13 -1.91 0.07
CA PHE A 114 -12.49 -0.51 -0.10
C PHE A 114 -13.88 -0.33 -0.74
N LYS A 115 -14.17 -1.07 -1.82
CA LYS A 115 -15.49 -1.04 -2.48
C LYS A 115 -16.62 -1.52 -1.59
N ASN A 116 -16.35 -2.35 -0.58
CA ASN A 116 -17.32 -2.80 0.41
C ASN A 116 -17.50 -1.83 1.59
N GLY A 117 -16.87 -0.66 1.54
CA GLY A 117 -16.99 0.39 2.56
C GLY A 117 -16.14 0.15 3.79
N MET A 118 -15.08 -0.65 3.66
CA MET A 118 -14.07 -0.85 4.69
C MET A 118 -12.80 -0.08 4.37
N THR A 119 -12.04 0.24 5.40
CA THR A 119 -10.72 0.84 5.27
C THR A 119 -9.72 -0.19 4.70
N THR A 120 -8.87 0.23 3.76
CA THR A 120 -7.80 -0.61 3.21
C THR A 120 -6.84 -1.11 4.30
N THR A 121 -6.26 -2.28 4.07
CA THR A 121 -5.31 -2.94 4.96
C THR A 121 -3.91 -2.35 4.83
N ARG A 122 -3.09 -2.61 5.84
CA ARG A 122 -1.64 -2.54 5.74
C ARG A 122 -1.13 -3.78 5.01
N ILE A 123 -0.06 -3.61 4.25
CA ILE A 123 0.46 -4.64 3.35
C ILE A 123 1.87 -5.02 3.78
N ALA A 124 2.13 -6.30 4.05
CA ALA A 124 3.48 -6.77 4.33
C ALA A 124 4.29 -6.82 3.02
N ILE A 125 5.44 -6.15 2.97
CA ILE A 125 6.34 -6.21 1.81
C ILE A 125 7.79 -6.47 2.22
N GLY A 126 8.47 -7.37 1.52
CA GLY A 126 9.88 -7.65 1.76
C GLY A 126 10.79 -6.50 1.30
N ASN A 127 11.79 -6.14 2.13
CA ASN A 127 12.77 -5.11 1.76
C ASN A 127 13.62 -5.48 0.52
N ASN A 128 13.67 -6.76 0.15
CA ASN A 128 14.35 -7.24 -1.05
C ASN A 128 13.74 -6.71 -2.36
N LEU A 129 12.50 -6.20 -2.32
CA LEU A 129 11.81 -5.60 -3.47
C LEU A 129 12.02 -4.08 -3.55
N LEU A 130 12.61 -3.47 -2.53
CA LEU A 130 12.73 -2.02 -2.39
C LEU A 130 14.10 -1.55 -2.89
N LEU A 131 14.44 -1.95 -4.11
CA LEU A 131 15.74 -1.69 -4.74
C LEU A 131 15.98 -0.20 -5.02
N TYR A 132 14.91 0.54 -5.30
CA TYR A 132 14.95 1.96 -5.61
C TYR A 132 14.12 2.76 -4.61
N LYS A 133 14.59 3.96 -4.26
CA LYS A 133 13.95 4.78 -3.22
C LYS A 133 12.51 5.18 -3.57
N TRP A 134 12.22 5.42 -4.85
CA TRP A 134 10.87 5.72 -5.30
C TRP A 134 9.90 4.55 -5.04
N ILE A 135 10.35 3.30 -5.18
CA ILE A 135 9.53 2.10 -4.89
C ILE A 135 9.19 2.07 -3.40
N GLU A 136 10.19 2.28 -2.53
CA GLU A 136 9.95 2.36 -1.09
C GLU A 136 8.92 3.45 -0.77
N ASN A 137 9.03 4.63 -1.40
CA ASN A 137 8.08 5.71 -1.18
C ASN A 137 6.66 5.32 -1.60
N VAL A 138 6.49 4.73 -2.80
CA VAL A 138 5.19 4.29 -3.32
C VAL A 138 4.52 3.28 -2.40
N VAL A 139 5.24 2.23 -2.01
CA VAL A 139 4.63 1.14 -1.22
C VAL A 139 4.29 1.60 0.19
N ARG A 140 5.13 2.43 0.82
CA ARG A 140 4.87 2.98 2.16
C ARG A 140 3.76 4.03 2.16
N LEU A 141 3.63 4.81 1.08
CA LEU A 141 2.47 5.67 0.84
C LEU A 141 1.19 4.85 0.69
N ASN A 142 1.28 3.69 0.06
CA ASN A 142 0.17 2.74 -0.08
C ASN A 142 0.08 1.74 1.09
N ARG A 143 0.29 2.21 2.32
CA ARG A 143 0.12 1.45 3.57
C ARG A 143 0.98 0.20 3.75
N SER A 144 2.04 0.03 2.97
CA SER A 144 2.93 -1.13 3.15
C SER A 144 3.87 -0.94 4.34
N PHE A 145 4.05 -2.01 5.10
CA PHE A 145 5.06 -2.12 6.15
C PHE A 145 6.14 -3.14 5.77
N ILE A 146 7.36 -2.89 6.23
CA ILE A 146 8.54 -3.57 5.71
C ILE A 146 8.87 -4.81 6.54
N ILE A 147 9.02 -5.94 5.85
CA ILE A 147 9.61 -7.18 6.36
C ILE A 147 11.09 -7.19 5.99
N LYS A 148 11.98 -7.19 6.99
CA LYS A 148 13.42 -7.29 6.76
C LYS A 148 13.79 -8.73 6.41
N ARG A 149 14.41 -8.94 5.25
CA ARG A 149 14.88 -10.24 4.76
C ARG A 149 16.41 -10.28 4.71
N ASN A 150 16.95 -11.48 4.49
CA ASN A 150 18.38 -11.75 4.33
C ASN A 150 19.21 -11.32 5.56
N LEU A 151 18.65 -11.48 6.75
CA LEU A 151 19.31 -11.22 8.02
C LEU A 151 19.95 -12.49 8.58
N ALA A 152 20.96 -12.34 9.42
CA ALA A 152 21.47 -13.45 10.22
C ALA A 152 20.35 -14.03 11.11
N PRO A 153 20.37 -15.33 11.46
CA PRO A 153 19.25 -15.97 12.16
C PRO A 153 18.79 -15.26 13.44
N ARG A 154 19.74 -14.72 14.22
CA ARG A 154 19.46 -13.94 15.44
C ARG A 154 18.71 -12.64 15.13
N ASP A 155 19.16 -11.90 14.13
CA ASP A 155 18.55 -10.63 13.74
C ASP A 155 17.19 -10.84 13.08
N LEU A 156 17.03 -11.95 12.34
CA LEU A 156 15.75 -12.35 11.76
C LEU A 156 14.70 -12.62 12.84
N LEU A 157 15.07 -13.26 13.95
CA LEU A 157 14.17 -13.49 15.08
C LEU A 157 13.70 -12.16 15.67
N GLU A 158 14.62 -11.24 15.94
CA GLU A 158 14.29 -9.93 16.52
C GLU A 158 13.45 -9.08 15.56
N ALA A 159 13.76 -9.09 14.26
CA ALA A 159 12.94 -8.44 13.23
C ALA A 159 11.52 -9.05 13.16
N SER A 160 11.40 -10.37 13.24
CA SER A 160 10.11 -11.08 13.23
C SER A 160 9.28 -10.76 14.47
N ARG A 161 9.91 -10.70 15.65
CA ARG A 161 9.25 -10.27 16.90
C ARG A 161 8.73 -8.84 16.75
N LYS A 162 9.54 -7.92 16.23
CA LYS A 162 9.14 -6.53 16.00
C LYS A 162 7.94 -6.42 15.06
N VAL A 163 7.97 -7.14 13.93
CA VAL A 163 6.83 -7.19 12.98
C VAL A 163 5.58 -7.75 13.64
N SER A 164 5.69 -8.83 14.41
CA SER A 164 4.55 -9.41 15.14
C SER A 164 3.93 -8.40 16.12
N HIS A 165 4.77 -7.64 16.86
CA HIS A 165 4.29 -6.57 17.73
C HIS A 165 3.61 -5.44 16.95
N PHE A 166 4.13 -5.08 15.77
CA PHE A 166 3.52 -4.08 14.90
C PHE A 166 2.13 -4.52 14.40
N ILE A 167 2.01 -5.76 13.89
CA ILE A 167 0.72 -6.31 13.43
C ILE A 167 -0.30 -6.30 14.58
N ARG A 168 0.10 -6.76 15.77
CA ARG A 168 -0.77 -6.75 16.94
C ARG A 168 -1.16 -5.32 17.35
N HIS A 169 -0.23 -4.38 17.30
CA HIS A 169 -0.49 -2.97 17.61
C HIS A 169 -1.50 -2.37 16.61
N SER A 170 -1.29 -2.60 15.32
CA SER A 170 -2.20 -2.16 14.23
C SER A 170 -3.64 -2.58 14.49
N ILE A 171 -3.85 -3.87 14.77
CA ILE A 171 -5.18 -4.44 14.91
C ILE A 171 -5.82 -4.06 16.24
N THR A 172 -5.07 -4.17 17.35
CA THR A 172 -5.67 -4.08 18.70
C THR A 172 -5.63 -2.69 19.32
N LYS A 173 -4.82 -1.78 18.79
CA LYS A 173 -4.67 -0.41 19.31
C LYS A 173 -5.12 0.64 18.30
N GLU A 174 -4.71 0.52 17.05
CA GLU A 174 -5.09 1.47 16.00
C GLU A 174 -6.39 1.10 15.28
N ASN A 175 -6.86 -0.14 15.45
CA ASN A 175 -8.02 -0.70 14.75
C ASN A 175 -7.88 -0.56 13.22
N ILE A 176 -6.69 -0.88 12.71
CA ILE A 176 -6.36 -0.93 11.28
C ILE A 176 -5.90 -2.35 10.93
N SER A 177 -6.57 -2.94 9.92
CA SER A 177 -6.25 -4.25 9.34
C SER A 177 -4.87 -4.28 8.68
#